data_AF-A0A8C6XHB2-F1
#
_entry.id   AF-A0A8C6XHB2-F1
#
_cell.length_a   1.000
_cell.length_b   1.000
_cell.length_c   1.000
_cell.angle_alpha   90.00
_cell.angle_beta   90.00
_cell.angle_gamma   90.00
#
_symmetry.space_group_name_H-M   'P 1'
#
loop_
_entity.id
_entity.type
_entity.pdbx_description
1 polymer ?
#
loop_
_entity_poly.entity_id
_entity_poly.type
_entity_poly.pdbx_seq_one_letter_code
_entity_poly.pdbx_strand_id
1 'polypeptide(L)'
;YVVKLQDQKNKYQSNISIFYIFHPGYTLKCNKLVPLFYKTCPAGKNLCYKMYMVATPKVPVKRGCIDVCPKSSLLVKYVCCNTDRCN
;
A
#
# COMPACT_ATOMS: atom_id res chain seq x y z
N TYR A 1 4.16 -27.43 -12.39
CA TYR A 1 3.45 -26.76 -13.51
C TYR A 1 2.91 -25.43 -13.01
N VAL A 2 3.18 -24.34 -13.72
CA VAL A 2 2.86 -22.95 -13.35
C VAL A 2 1.37 -22.68 -13.58
N VAL A 3 0.67 -22.08 -12.60
CA VAL A 3 -0.61 -21.41 -12.88
C VAL A 3 -0.47 -19.94 -12.52
N LYS A 4 -0.35 -19.12 -13.58
CA LYS A 4 -0.53 -17.67 -13.54
C LYS A 4 -2.02 -17.38 -13.32
N LEU A 5 -2.33 -16.42 -12.46
CA LEU A 5 -3.63 -15.74 -12.49
C LEU A 5 -3.37 -14.22 -12.45
N GLN A 6 -3.24 -13.64 -13.64
CA GLN A 6 -3.75 -12.30 -13.88
C GLN A 6 -5.27 -12.44 -13.96
N ASP A 7 -6.06 -11.62 -13.25
CA ASP A 7 -7.06 -10.80 -13.95
C ASP A 7 -7.69 -9.71 -13.07
N GLN A 8 -8.10 -8.66 -13.75
CA GLN A 8 -8.70 -7.44 -13.27
C GLN A 8 -10.22 -7.57 -13.25
N LYS A 9 -10.84 -6.86 -12.31
CA LYS A 9 -12.14 -6.19 -12.43
C LYS A 9 -13.42 -7.03 -12.71
N ASN A 10 -14.32 -6.88 -11.74
CA ASN A 10 -15.76 -6.58 -11.93
C ASN A 10 -16.73 -7.77 -12.01
N LYS A 11 -17.86 -7.58 -11.32
CA LYS A 11 -19.20 -8.09 -11.64
C LYS A 11 -19.54 -9.51 -11.17
N TYR A 12 -20.06 -9.63 -9.95
CA TYR A 12 -21.26 -10.44 -9.72
C TYR A 12 -21.98 -9.99 -8.44
N GLN A 13 -23.08 -9.26 -8.64
CA GLN A 13 -24.13 -9.04 -7.66
C GLN A 13 -24.90 -10.36 -7.54
N SER A 14 -24.60 -11.18 -6.54
CA SER A 14 -25.41 -12.35 -6.20
C SER A 14 -25.50 -12.46 -4.69
N ASN A 15 -26.74 -12.41 -4.20
CA ASN A 15 -27.17 -12.54 -2.82
C ASN A 15 -26.68 -13.86 -2.20
N ILE A 16 -25.43 -13.91 -1.81
CA ILE A 16 -24.88 -14.95 -0.95
C ILE A 16 -24.34 -14.22 0.25
N SER A 17 -24.92 -14.49 1.41
CA SER A 17 -24.38 -14.16 2.72
C SER A 17 -23.08 -14.94 2.95
N ILE A 18 -22.06 -14.71 2.12
CA ILE A 18 -20.68 -15.06 2.43
C ILE A 18 -20.31 -14.06 3.50
N PHE A 19 -20.31 -14.54 4.75
CA PHE A 19 -19.52 -13.95 5.81
C PHE A 19 -18.15 -13.63 5.21
N TYR A 20 -17.89 -12.34 4.95
CA TYR A 20 -16.53 -11.90 4.70
C TYR A 20 -15.74 -12.40 5.90
N ILE A 21 -14.88 -13.40 5.67
CA ILE A 21 -13.83 -13.73 6.62
C ILE A 21 -12.92 -12.51 6.60
N PHE A 22 -13.25 -11.54 7.47
CA PHE A 22 -12.37 -10.46 7.86
C PHE A 22 -11.13 -11.15 8.42
N HIS A 23 -10.10 -11.35 7.60
CA HIS A 23 -8.83 -11.88 8.06
C HIS A 23 -8.29 -10.89 9.10
N PRO A 24 -8.36 -11.20 10.41
CA PRO A 24 -7.87 -10.34 11.47
C PRO A 24 -6.38 -10.64 11.61
N GLY A 25 -5.61 -10.42 10.54
CA GLY A 25 -4.31 -11.08 10.42
C GLY A 25 -3.11 -10.15 10.52
N TYR A 26 -3.18 -8.97 9.93
CA TYR A 26 -2.00 -8.14 9.82
C TYR A 26 -2.34 -6.66 9.68
N THR A 27 -2.13 -5.91 10.75
CA THR A 27 -2.17 -4.45 10.76
C THR A 27 -0.78 -3.91 10.45
N LEU A 28 -0.47 -3.72 9.17
CA LEU A 28 0.80 -3.13 8.72
C LEU A 28 1.02 -1.77 9.40
N LYS A 29 2.23 -1.52 9.91
CA LYS A 29 2.63 -0.22 10.47
C LYS A 29 3.56 0.48 9.50
N CYS A 30 3.29 1.74 9.20
CA CYS A 30 4.16 2.56 8.33
C CYS A 30 4.66 3.79 9.08
N ASN A 31 5.87 4.23 8.76
CA ASN A 31 6.44 5.49 9.23
C ASN A 31 5.67 6.69 8.65
N LYS A 32 5.54 7.74 9.45
CA LYS A 32 5.11 9.08 9.01
C LYS A 32 6.30 9.84 8.42
N LEU A 33 6.05 11.05 7.94
CA LEU A 33 7.08 11.92 7.35
C LEU A 33 8.28 12.10 8.29
N VAL A 34 8.02 12.29 9.58
CA VAL A 34 9.03 12.24 10.63
C VAL A 34 9.21 10.78 11.08
N PRO A 35 10.40 10.17 10.88
CA PRO A 35 10.62 8.73 11.09
C PRO A 35 10.46 8.26 12.55
N LEU A 36 10.47 9.18 13.52
CA LEU A 36 10.20 8.87 14.93
C LEU A 36 8.74 8.47 15.18
N PHE A 37 7.83 8.77 14.26
CA PHE A 37 6.42 8.46 14.40
C PHE A 37 5.98 7.42 13.37
N TYR A 38 5.25 6.41 13.84
CA TYR A 38 4.60 5.41 12.98
C TYR A 38 3.09 5.51 13.14
N LYS A 39 2.37 4.95 12.17
CA LYS A 39 0.92 4.75 12.23
C LYS A 39 0.57 3.36 11.78
N THR A 40 -0.44 2.79 12.43
CA THR A 40 -1.10 1.58 11.95
C THR A 40 -1.92 1.92 10.70
N CYS A 41 -1.82 1.09 9.67
CA CYS A 41 -2.58 1.26 8.45
C CYS A 41 -4.04 0.86 8.64
N PRO A 42 -4.98 1.62 8.05
CA PRO A 42 -6.39 1.24 8.07
C PRO A 42 -6.63 0.00 7.19
N ALA A 43 -7.76 -0.67 7.43
CA ALA A 43 -8.18 -1.82 6.64
C ALA A 43 -8.18 -1.49 5.13
N GLY A 44 -7.69 -2.44 4.32
CA GLY A 44 -7.54 -2.28 2.88
C GLY A 44 -6.25 -1.60 2.42
N LYS A 45 -5.42 -1.06 3.32
CA LYS A 45 -4.11 -0.47 2.98
C LYS A 45 -2.96 -1.34 3.43
N ASN A 46 -2.56 -2.25 2.55
CA ASN A 46 -1.59 -3.31 2.86
C ASN A 46 -0.17 -2.99 2.40
N LEU A 47 0.11 -1.75 1.98
CA LEU A 47 1.44 -1.29 1.55
C LEU A 47 1.81 0.02 2.24
N CYS A 48 3.10 0.18 2.53
CA CYS A 48 3.68 1.47 2.86
C CYS A 48 4.25 2.14 1.62
N TYR A 49 4.30 3.47 1.60
CA TYR A 49 4.94 4.23 0.52
C TYR A 49 5.84 5.36 1.04
N LYS A 50 6.87 5.65 0.24
CA LYS A 50 7.67 6.89 0.24
C LYS A 50 7.44 7.60 -1.09
N MET A 51 7.10 8.88 -1.03
CA MET A 51 7.03 9.76 -2.19
C MET A 51 8.22 10.70 -2.15
N TYR A 52 8.93 10.83 -3.26
CA TYR A 52 10.03 11.74 -3.46
C TYR A 52 9.71 12.66 -4.63
N MET A 53 10.16 13.91 -4.58
CA MET A 53 10.24 14.71 -5.80
C MET A 53 11.51 14.34 -6.56
N VAL A 54 11.44 14.30 -7.88
CA VAL A 54 12.62 13.99 -8.73
C VAL A 54 13.72 15.04 -8.53
N ALA A 55 13.36 16.29 -8.26
CA ALA A 55 14.29 17.36 -7.93
C ALA A 55 15.03 17.13 -6.58
N THR A 56 14.43 16.39 -5.66
CA THR A 56 14.98 16.13 -4.31
C THR A 56 14.90 14.64 -3.96
N PRO A 57 15.64 13.77 -4.66
CA PRO A 57 15.47 12.32 -4.57
C PRO A 57 15.91 11.72 -3.22
N LYS A 58 16.62 12.49 -2.38
CA LYS A 58 17.10 12.05 -1.07
C LYS A 58 16.09 12.29 0.05
N VAL A 59 15.21 13.30 -0.09
CA VAL A 59 14.27 13.71 0.96
C VAL A 59 12.86 13.30 0.56
N PRO A 60 12.24 12.34 1.27
CA PRO A 60 10.86 11.97 0.97
C PRO A 60 9.95 13.14 1.35
N VAL A 61 9.10 13.55 0.42
CA VAL A 61 8.09 14.59 0.62
C VAL A 61 6.84 14.06 1.33
N LYS A 62 6.58 12.74 1.23
CA LYS A 62 5.43 12.11 1.90
C LYS A 62 5.70 10.64 2.21
N ARG A 63 5.15 10.20 3.34
CA ARG A 63 5.20 8.80 3.80
C ARG A 63 3.83 8.37 4.33
N GLY A 64 3.45 7.12 4.10
CA GLY A 64 2.21 6.60 4.69
C GLY A 64 1.81 5.22 4.17
N CYS A 65 0.53 4.90 4.35
CA CYS A 65 -0.09 3.65 3.91
C CYS A 65 -0.88 3.87 2.61
N ILE A 66 -0.88 2.87 1.74
CA ILE A 66 -1.62 2.82 0.49
C ILE A 66 -2.08 1.38 0.21
N ASP A 67 -3.12 1.25 -0.60
CA ASP A 67 -3.67 -0.01 -1.09
C ASP A 67 -2.93 -0.49 -2.34
N VAL A 68 -2.68 0.41 -3.29
CA VAL A 68 -2.01 0.13 -4.56
C VAL A 68 -0.80 1.05 -4.72
N CYS A 69 0.35 0.49 -5.10
CA CYS A 69 1.55 1.29 -5.33
C CYS A 69 1.39 2.17 -6.60
N PRO A 70 1.44 3.50 -6.50
CA PRO A 70 1.33 4.37 -7.66
C PRO A 70 2.56 4.23 -8.55
N LYS A 71 2.37 4.42 -9.87
CA LYS A 71 3.51 4.51 -10.79
C LYS A 71 4.26 5.82 -10.58
N SER A 72 5.58 5.74 -10.62
CA SER A 72 6.42 6.94 -10.64
C SER A 72 6.15 7.75 -11.91
N SER A 73 6.24 9.07 -11.80
CA SER A 73 6.04 10.05 -12.86
C SER A 73 7.28 10.95 -12.99
N LEU A 74 7.32 11.80 -14.01
CA LEU A 74 8.45 12.70 -14.27
C LEU A 74 8.77 13.67 -13.11
N LEU A 75 7.77 13.98 -12.27
CA LEU A 75 7.93 14.89 -11.13
C LEU A 75 8.07 14.17 -9.78
N VAL A 76 7.49 12.98 -9.66
CA VAL A 76 7.37 12.26 -8.38
C VAL A 76 7.74 10.79 -8.51
N LYS A 77 8.58 10.32 -7.59
CA LYS A 77 8.96 8.91 -7.48
C LYS A 77 8.26 8.28 -6.29
N TYR A 78 7.56 7.19 -6.53
CA TYR A 78 6.94 6.36 -5.50
C TYR A 78 7.77 5.10 -5.27
N VAL A 79 8.05 4.82 -4.00
CA VAL A 79 8.70 3.60 -3.55
C VAL A 79 7.78 2.95 -2.53
N CYS A 80 7.31 1.73 -2.81
CA CYS A 80 6.42 1.01 -1.93
C CYS A 80 7.07 -0.24 -1.36
N CYS A 81 6.60 -0.67 -0.20
CA CYS A 81 7.06 -1.86 0.51
C CYS A 81 5.93 -2.44 1.36
N ASN A 82 6.02 -3.71 1.73
CA ASN A 82 4.94 -4.47 2.36
C ASN A 82 5.30 -5.00 3.77
N THR A 83 6.36 -4.48 4.38
CA THR A 83 6.85 -4.88 5.70
C THR A 83 6.69 -3.75 6.72
N ASP A 84 6.63 -4.08 8.01
CA ASP A 84 6.47 -3.07 9.05
C ASP A 84 7.59 -2.03 9.05
N ARG A 85 7.21 -0.75 9.07
CA ARG A 85 8.07 0.43 9.16
C ARG A 85 9.18 0.50 8.11
N CYS A 86 8.93 -0.08 6.94
CA CYS A 86 9.87 -0.09 5.81
C CYS A 86 9.98 1.26 5.09
N ASN A 87 8.94 2.09 5.19
CA ASN A 87 8.83 3.35 4.47
C ASN A 87 9.39 4.57 5.23
#